data_AF-A0A0F9TQV3-F1
#
_entry.id   AF-A0A0F9TQV3-F1
#
_cell.length_a   1.000
_cell.length_b   1.000
_cell.length_c   1.000
_cell.angle_alpha   90.00
_cell.angle_beta   90.00
_cell.angle_gamma   90.00
#
_symmetry.space_group_name_H-M   'P 1'
#
loop_
_entity.id
_entity.type
_entity.pdbx_description
1 polymer ?
#
loop_
_entity_poly.entity_id
_entity_poly.type
_entity_poly.pdbx_seq_one_letter_code
_entity_poly.pdbx_strand_id
1 'polypeptide(L)'
;MSKGYSSMREAADWVSSQRYLEQSLPFIHGTWYFVRPLTTATTASTDNRSGQDPSAPLLTLAAAYGKTTSGRGDGICVMSSGVTLANTTIFSDEITWSKWGITVQGIAAPTRMSLRSRISTAEEDLAQLITLSGSNNWFRNVQMINEGTTGTGVLTVSGERNAFDNCHLIGGVGVSSASIADLDLTLTGNENTFRGCTFGTDTFDKEDLAGASILLDGGGARNRFFDCEFLQQRSAGTTAGAIKLADGSAITRDIIFNNCHFSVWRVNAIPAEASVVIGSTVTNGVVLFRKCTRHGFTDWGTVALTADVYSASPTMHESGGLAVPANPS
;
A
#
# COMPACT_ATOMS: atom_id res chain seq x y z
N MET A 1 33.13 -40.33 23.40
CA MET A 1 31.97 -39.72 22.71
C MET A 1 31.35 -38.53 23.47
N SER A 2 32.04 -37.86 24.42
CA SER A 2 31.43 -36.79 25.25
C SER A 2 31.84 -35.36 24.89
N LYS A 3 32.79 -35.13 23.97
CA LYS A 3 33.24 -33.78 23.58
C LYS A 3 32.38 -33.11 22.50
N GLY A 4 31.41 -33.82 21.92
CA GLY A 4 30.53 -33.30 20.87
C GLY A 4 29.20 -32.72 21.35
N TYR A 5 28.85 -32.89 22.65
CA TYR A 5 27.56 -32.47 23.18
C TYR A 5 27.58 -31.09 23.87
N SER A 6 28.75 -30.56 24.23
CA SER A 6 28.85 -29.21 24.81
C SER A 6 28.74 -28.12 23.74
N SER A 7 29.33 -28.33 22.56
CA SER A 7 29.25 -27.38 21.44
C SER A 7 27.86 -27.30 20.81
N MET A 8 27.04 -28.36 20.93
CA MET A 8 25.64 -28.31 20.51
C MET A 8 24.73 -27.60 21.52
N ARG A 9 25.10 -27.54 22.81
CA ARG A 9 24.37 -26.74 23.80
C ARG A 9 24.69 -25.25 23.67
N GLU A 10 25.94 -24.87 23.43
CA GLU A 10 26.29 -23.46 23.15
C GLU A 10 25.69 -22.96 21.82
N ALA A 11 25.58 -23.81 20.79
CA ALA A 11 24.89 -23.45 19.55
C ALA A 11 23.36 -23.35 19.71
N ALA A 12 22.76 -24.16 20.61
CA ALA A 12 21.33 -24.07 20.92
C ALA A 12 20.99 -22.83 21.75
N ASP A 13 21.89 -22.40 22.64
CA ASP A 13 21.72 -21.19 23.45
C ASP A 13 21.97 -19.89 22.66
N TRP A 14 22.81 -19.92 21.62
CA TRP A 14 22.98 -18.77 20.71
C TRP A 14 21.77 -18.60 19.76
N VAL A 15 21.09 -19.70 19.42
CA VAL A 15 19.88 -19.68 18.59
C VAL A 15 18.63 -19.32 19.42
N SER A 16 18.63 -19.56 20.74
CA SER A 16 17.53 -19.14 21.61
C SER A 16 17.64 -17.67 22.05
N SER A 17 18.85 -17.10 22.14
CA SER A 17 19.05 -15.69 22.46
C SER A 17 18.80 -14.73 21.28
N GLN A 18 18.70 -15.22 20.04
CA GLN A 18 18.28 -14.44 18.87
C GLN A 18 16.81 -14.67 18.45
N ARG A 19 16.14 -15.67 19.02
CA ARG A 19 14.70 -15.94 18.75
C ARG A 19 13.74 -15.15 19.63
N TYR A 20 14.27 -14.36 20.56
CA TYR A 20 13.58 -13.28 21.24
C TYR A 20 14.23 -11.94 20.87
N LEU A 21 14.38 -11.67 19.57
CA LEU A 21 13.94 -10.34 19.13
C LEU A 21 12.44 -10.30 19.45
N GLU A 22 12.13 -9.92 20.69
CA GLU A 22 10.88 -9.23 21.00
C GLU A 22 10.60 -8.32 19.79
N GLN A 23 9.36 -8.26 19.31
CA GLN A 23 8.97 -7.26 18.31
C GLN A 23 9.15 -5.86 18.93
N SER A 24 10.39 -5.44 19.12
CA SER A 24 10.76 -4.13 19.58
C SER A 24 10.39 -3.21 18.44
N LEU A 25 9.58 -2.21 18.75
CA LEU A 25 9.27 -1.14 17.83
C LEU A 25 10.57 -0.65 17.18
N PRO A 26 10.53 -0.27 15.89
CA PRO A 26 11.69 0.29 15.24
C PRO A 26 12.23 1.46 16.06
N PHE A 27 13.55 1.62 16.08
CA PHE A 27 14.14 2.78 16.74
C PHE A 27 13.62 4.06 16.09
N ILE A 28 13.16 5.00 16.93
CA ILE A 28 12.80 6.35 16.54
C ILE A 28 13.48 7.34 17.49
N HIS A 29 13.64 8.59 17.07
CA HIS A 29 14.23 9.64 17.91
C HIS A 29 13.22 10.24 18.90
N GLY A 30 11.95 10.30 18.52
CA GLY A 30 10.89 10.94 19.27
C GLY A 30 10.11 9.98 20.18
N THR A 31 8.85 10.30 20.40
CA THR A 31 7.95 9.56 21.29
C THR A 31 7.00 8.67 20.50
N TRP A 32 6.74 7.46 21.01
CA TRP A 32 5.69 6.59 20.49
C TRP A 32 4.33 6.95 21.09
N TYR A 33 3.32 7.06 20.22
CA TYR A 33 1.91 7.21 20.58
C TYR A 33 1.11 6.00 20.13
N PHE A 34 0.52 5.25 21.06
CA PHE A 34 -0.30 4.08 20.82
C PHE A 34 -1.74 4.48 20.57
N VAL A 35 -2.34 3.89 19.55
CA VAL A 35 -3.77 4.03 19.22
C VAL A 35 -4.35 2.64 19.02
N ARG A 36 -5.58 2.41 19.52
CA ARG A 36 -6.29 1.14 19.32
C ARG A 36 -7.75 1.36 18.90
N PRO A 37 -8.35 0.39 18.22
CA PRO A 37 -9.79 0.31 17.97
C PRO A 37 -10.61 0.44 19.27
N LEU A 38 -11.68 1.23 19.19
CA LEU A 38 -12.72 1.24 20.22
C LEU A 38 -13.56 -0.05 20.11
N THR A 39 -13.74 -0.77 21.23
CA THR A 39 -14.75 -1.85 21.30
C THR A 39 -16.18 -1.31 21.23
N THR A 40 -16.38 0.00 21.39
CA THR A 40 -17.68 0.69 21.30
C THR A 40 -17.51 2.06 20.65
N ALA A 41 -18.17 2.31 19.52
CA ALA A 41 -18.14 3.57 18.79
C ALA A 41 -18.63 4.74 19.65
N THR A 42 -17.71 5.44 20.32
CA THR A 42 -17.97 6.74 20.95
C THR A 42 -17.12 7.77 20.24
N THR A 43 -17.79 8.77 19.67
CA THR A 43 -17.17 9.98 19.09
C THR A 43 -16.14 10.55 20.07
N ALA A 44 -14.89 10.61 19.62
CA ALA A 44 -13.72 10.91 20.43
C ALA A 44 -13.55 12.41 20.72
N SER A 45 -14.51 13.04 21.41
CA SER A 45 -14.37 14.48 21.73
C SER A 45 -13.50 14.76 22.96
N THR A 46 -13.13 13.76 23.76
CA THR A 46 -12.32 13.96 24.99
C THR A 46 -11.35 12.80 25.27
N ASP A 47 -10.52 12.44 24.28
CA ASP A 47 -9.41 11.53 24.56
C ASP A 47 -8.32 12.22 25.39
N ASN A 48 -8.46 12.13 26.72
CA ASN A 48 -7.53 12.72 27.69
C ASN A 48 -6.30 11.84 27.96
N ARG A 49 -6.15 10.72 27.26
CA ARG A 49 -5.03 9.81 27.43
C ARG A 49 -3.76 10.42 26.84
N SER A 50 -2.61 10.02 27.40
CA SER A 50 -1.33 10.45 26.84
C SER A 50 -1.02 9.75 25.51
N GLY A 51 -1.50 8.50 25.37
CA GLY A 51 -1.11 7.61 24.29
C GLY A 51 0.31 7.09 24.41
N GLN A 52 1.06 7.39 25.47
CA GLN A 52 2.46 6.99 25.60
C GLN A 52 2.64 5.59 26.23
N ASP A 53 1.55 4.99 26.69
CA ASP A 53 1.49 3.67 27.31
C ASP A 53 0.55 2.77 26.48
N PRO A 54 1.01 1.58 26.03
CA PRO A 54 0.17 0.61 25.32
C PRO A 54 -1.09 0.15 26.08
N SER A 55 -1.09 0.27 27.42
CA SER A 55 -2.25 -0.05 28.27
C SER A 55 -3.28 1.07 28.34
N ALA A 56 -2.87 2.30 28.01
CA ALA A 56 -3.71 3.50 27.92
C ALA A 56 -3.60 4.19 26.53
N PRO A 57 -3.89 3.46 25.44
CA PRO A 57 -3.76 3.99 24.09
C PRO A 57 -4.85 5.00 23.78
N LEU A 58 -4.54 5.90 22.84
CA LEU A 58 -5.49 6.82 22.24
C LEU A 58 -6.56 6.05 21.45
N LEU A 59 -7.67 6.73 21.20
CA LEU A 59 -8.87 6.20 20.58
C LEU A 59 -8.93 6.45 19.08
N THR A 60 -8.28 7.52 18.61
CA THR A 60 -8.30 7.89 17.19
C THR A 60 -6.91 8.15 16.67
N LEU A 61 -6.73 7.89 15.38
CA LEU A 61 -5.50 8.21 14.68
C LEU A 61 -5.27 9.73 14.65
N ALA A 62 -6.34 10.52 14.52
CA ALA A 62 -6.28 11.98 14.58
C ALA A 62 -5.72 12.49 15.93
N ALA A 63 -6.12 11.88 17.06
CA ALA A 63 -5.58 12.23 18.37
C ALA A 63 -4.08 11.90 18.46
N ALA A 64 -3.66 10.72 18.00
CA ALA A 64 -2.25 10.33 17.98
C ALA A 64 -1.42 11.26 17.09
N TYR A 65 -1.91 11.55 15.88
CA TYR A 65 -1.30 12.50 14.96
C TYR A 65 -1.22 13.90 15.57
N GLY A 66 -2.23 14.36 16.31
CA GLY A 66 -2.23 15.63 17.04
C GLY A 66 -1.10 15.76 18.06
N LYS A 67 -0.70 14.65 18.71
CA LYS A 67 0.39 14.61 19.70
C LYS A 67 1.80 14.60 19.08
N THR A 68 1.93 14.18 17.82
CA THR A 68 3.23 14.20 17.14
C THR A 68 3.71 15.63 16.86
N THR A 69 5.02 15.82 16.80
CA THR A 69 5.67 17.08 16.40
C THR A 69 6.45 16.84 15.11
N SER A 70 6.25 17.71 14.12
CA SER A 70 6.94 17.62 12.83
C SER A 70 8.46 17.63 13.02
N GLY A 71 9.15 16.66 12.41
CA GLY A 71 10.61 16.55 12.43
C GLY A 71 11.24 16.07 13.73
N ARG A 72 10.44 15.81 14.77
CA ARG A 72 10.95 15.30 16.06
C ARG A 72 11.34 13.81 15.99
N GLY A 73 10.91 13.11 14.94
CA GLY A 73 11.07 11.66 14.83
C GLY A 73 10.08 10.90 15.69
N ASP A 74 8.89 11.46 15.93
CA ASP A 74 7.85 10.79 16.70
C ASP A 74 7.27 9.59 15.92
N GLY A 75 6.55 8.72 16.62
CA GLY A 75 5.92 7.55 16.02
C GLY A 75 4.51 7.30 16.52
N ILE A 76 3.72 6.60 15.71
CA ILE A 76 2.36 6.16 16.01
C ILE A 76 2.26 4.65 15.87
N CYS A 77 1.76 3.97 16.90
CA CYS A 77 1.52 2.53 16.90
C CYS A 77 0.03 2.24 16.69
N VAL A 78 -0.33 1.68 15.54
CA VAL A 78 -1.69 1.23 15.21
C VAL A 78 -1.89 -0.19 15.73
N MET A 79 -2.55 -0.33 16.87
CA MET A 79 -2.67 -1.61 17.55
C MET A 79 -3.88 -2.43 17.10
N SER A 80 -3.68 -3.74 17.04
CA SER A 80 -4.77 -4.71 16.96
C SER A 80 -4.95 -5.41 18.30
N SER A 81 -6.18 -5.55 18.78
CA SER A 81 -6.51 -6.24 20.03
C SER A 81 -7.27 -7.56 19.82
N GLY A 82 -7.42 -8.01 18.57
CA GLY A 82 -8.18 -9.23 18.31
C GLY A 82 -8.31 -9.61 16.83
N VAL A 83 -9.41 -10.29 16.52
CA VAL A 83 -9.65 -10.90 15.20
C VAL A 83 -10.88 -10.35 14.48
N THR A 84 -11.68 -9.55 15.18
CA THR A 84 -12.94 -8.96 14.72
C THR A 84 -12.75 -7.50 14.35
N LEU A 85 -13.58 -6.96 13.45
CA LEU A 85 -13.50 -5.57 12.99
C LEU A 85 -13.37 -4.56 14.15
N ALA A 86 -14.20 -4.69 15.18
CA ALA A 86 -14.19 -3.83 16.38
C ALA A 86 -12.87 -3.85 17.17
N ASN A 87 -12.01 -4.83 16.95
CA ASN A 87 -10.73 -5.01 17.63
C ASN A 87 -9.52 -4.85 16.68
N THR A 88 -9.74 -4.61 15.39
CA THR A 88 -8.69 -4.52 14.38
C THR A 88 -8.67 -3.18 13.64
N THR A 89 -9.76 -2.42 13.72
CA THR A 89 -9.97 -1.25 12.85
C THR A 89 -10.14 0.03 13.65
N ILE A 90 -9.28 1.01 13.39
CA ILE A 90 -9.45 2.39 13.83
C ILE A 90 -10.27 3.10 12.76
N PHE A 91 -11.49 3.52 13.12
CA PHE A 91 -12.29 4.36 12.26
C PHE A 91 -11.80 5.82 12.34
N SER A 92 -11.72 6.47 11.19
CA SER A 92 -11.19 7.80 11.05
C SER A 92 -11.93 8.58 9.98
N ASP A 93 -12.17 9.86 10.27
CA ASP A 93 -12.47 10.85 9.23
C ASP A 93 -11.24 11.07 8.33
N GLU A 94 -11.39 11.90 7.30
CA GLU A 94 -10.28 12.31 6.43
C GLU A 94 -9.11 12.87 7.26
N ILE A 95 -7.90 12.36 6.99
CA ILE A 95 -6.67 12.84 7.63
C ILE A 95 -5.81 13.58 6.63
N THR A 96 -5.63 14.89 6.87
CA THR A 96 -4.52 15.64 6.26
C THR A 96 -3.23 15.43 7.06
N TRP A 97 -2.30 14.69 6.49
CA TRP A 97 -0.98 14.42 7.07
C TRP A 97 0.09 15.35 6.49
N SER A 98 0.20 16.54 7.09
CA SER A 98 1.15 17.60 6.71
C SER A 98 2.49 17.57 7.45
N LYS A 99 2.59 16.86 8.58
CA LYS A 99 3.84 16.74 9.36
C LYS A 99 4.82 15.79 8.67
N TRP A 100 6.11 16.04 8.87
CA TRP A 100 7.22 15.26 8.31
C TRP A 100 7.98 14.49 9.39
N GLY A 101 8.67 13.42 9.02
CA GLY A 101 9.52 12.67 9.94
C GLY A 101 8.76 11.83 10.97
N ILE A 102 7.55 11.39 10.68
CA ILE A 102 6.75 10.52 11.57
C ILE A 102 6.80 9.07 11.08
N THR A 103 6.98 8.14 12.02
CA THR A 103 6.87 6.68 11.74
C THR A 103 5.51 6.15 12.19
N VAL A 104 4.82 5.38 11.35
CA VAL A 104 3.58 4.68 11.69
C VAL A 104 3.80 3.18 11.61
N GLN A 105 3.58 2.48 12.72
CA GLN A 105 3.79 1.04 12.84
C GLN A 105 2.51 0.34 13.23
N GLY A 106 2.04 -0.60 12.41
CA GLY A 106 0.96 -1.49 12.82
C GLY A 106 1.44 -2.63 13.70
N ILE A 107 0.75 -2.86 14.81
CA ILE A 107 1.03 -3.92 15.79
C ILE A 107 0.03 -5.06 15.56
N ALA A 108 0.32 -5.87 14.54
CA ALA A 108 -0.40 -7.07 14.15
C ALA A 108 0.56 -8.01 13.41
N ALA A 109 0.12 -9.26 13.16
CA ALA A 109 0.88 -10.19 12.33
C ALA A 109 1.19 -9.55 10.96
N PRO A 110 2.45 -9.60 10.49
CA PRO A 110 2.87 -8.93 9.26
C PRO A 110 2.50 -9.72 8.02
N THR A 111 1.20 -9.95 7.84
CA THR A 111 0.63 -10.47 6.61
C THR A 111 0.63 -9.39 5.54
N ARG A 112 0.71 -9.76 4.25
CA ARG A 112 0.70 -8.80 3.14
C ARG A 112 -0.69 -8.27 2.78
N MET A 113 -1.71 -9.07 3.07
CA MET A 113 -3.11 -8.77 2.76
C MET A 113 -3.95 -8.85 4.02
N SER A 114 -5.01 -8.05 4.06
CA SER A 114 -5.99 -8.01 5.16
C SER A 114 -5.35 -7.87 6.54
N LEU A 115 -4.40 -6.93 6.68
CA LEU A 115 -3.76 -6.67 7.96
C LEU A 115 -4.77 -6.26 9.02
N ARG A 116 -4.47 -6.62 10.26
CA ARG A 116 -5.35 -6.35 11.40
C ARG A 116 -5.00 -5.09 12.19
N SER A 117 -3.97 -4.38 11.77
CA SER A 117 -3.67 -3.00 12.12
C SER A 117 -4.27 -2.12 11.03
N ARG A 118 -5.59 -1.86 11.12
CA ARG A 118 -6.36 -1.22 10.05
C ARG A 118 -6.79 0.20 10.42
N ILE A 119 -6.73 1.09 9.44
CA ILE A 119 -7.33 2.42 9.45
C ILE A 119 -8.44 2.42 8.38
N SER A 120 -9.66 2.79 8.74
CA SER A 120 -10.82 2.77 7.85
C SER A 120 -11.66 4.05 7.97
N THR A 121 -12.36 4.42 6.91
CA THR A 121 -13.39 5.48 6.92
C THR A 121 -14.70 5.06 7.58
N ALA A 122 -14.85 3.78 7.96
CA ALA A 122 -16.16 3.19 8.22
C ALA A 122 -17.08 3.38 7.01
N GLU A 123 -18.33 3.82 7.23
CA GLU A 123 -19.31 4.09 6.18
C GLU A 123 -19.23 5.53 5.62
N GLU A 124 -18.26 6.34 6.06
CA GLU A 124 -18.13 7.72 5.57
C GLU A 124 -17.66 7.75 4.10
N ASP A 125 -18.40 8.51 3.30
CA ASP A 125 -18.22 8.67 1.86
C ASP A 125 -17.07 9.65 1.53
N LEU A 126 -15.84 9.25 1.88
CA LEU A 126 -14.68 10.12 1.64
C LEU A 126 -14.15 9.97 0.22
N ALA A 127 -13.89 11.08 -0.45
CA ALA A 127 -13.12 11.04 -1.70
C ALA A 127 -11.70 10.48 -1.48
N GLN A 128 -11.16 10.64 -0.27
CA GLN A 128 -9.79 10.31 0.10
C GLN A 128 -9.70 10.05 1.61
N LEU A 129 -9.16 8.91 2.06
CA LEU A 129 -8.95 8.67 3.51
C LEU A 129 -7.74 9.44 4.07
N ILE A 130 -6.56 9.32 3.46
CA ILE A 130 -5.34 10.05 3.88
C ILE A 130 -4.79 10.89 2.73
N THR A 131 -4.54 12.17 3.01
CA THR A 131 -3.76 13.08 2.17
C THR A 131 -2.40 13.35 2.83
N LEU A 132 -1.35 12.71 2.33
CA LEU A 132 0.03 12.83 2.81
C LEU A 132 0.80 13.89 2.02
N SER A 133 0.81 15.12 2.53
CA SER A 133 1.60 16.24 2.01
C SER A 133 2.94 16.42 2.74
N GLY A 134 3.08 15.85 3.94
CA GLY A 134 4.33 15.80 4.67
C GLY A 134 5.35 14.85 4.03
N SER A 135 6.63 15.20 4.14
CA SER A 135 7.75 14.43 3.58
C SER A 135 8.43 13.54 4.63
N ASN A 136 9.29 12.62 4.20
CA ASN A 136 10.14 11.83 5.10
C ASN A 136 9.36 11.07 6.20
N ASN A 137 8.12 10.67 5.93
CA ASN A 137 7.33 9.82 6.81
C ASN A 137 7.53 8.35 6.43
N TRP A 138 7.27 7.45 7.37
CA TRP A 138 7.39 6.02 7.14
C TRP A 138 6.19 5.26 7.69
N PHE A 139 5.39 4.67 6.82
CA PHE A 139 4.26 3.82 7.18
C PHE A 139 4.66 2.36 7.01
N ARG A 140 4.29 1.51 7.98
CA ARG A 140 4.66 0.11 7.92
C ARG A 140 3.68 -0.81 8.61
N ASN A 141 3.44 -1.95 7.99
CA ASN A 141 2.57 -2.99 8.52
C ASN A 141 1.15 -2.48 8.85
N VAL A 142 0.59 -1.61 8.02
CA VAL A 142 -0.73 -1.01 8.24
C VAL A 142 -1.63 -1.27 7.03
N GLN A 143 -2.90 -1.60 7.28
CA GLN A 143 -3.92 -1.54 6.25
C GLN A 143 -4.61 -0.17 6.30
N MET A 144 -4.81 0.45 5.14
CA MET A 144 -5.65 1.62 4.96
C MET A 144 -6.77 1.22 3.99
N ILE A 145 -8.01 1.52 4.33
CA ILE A 145 -9.15 1.15 3.50
C ILE A 145 -10.22 2.23 3.52
N ASN A 146 -10.79 2.53 2.36
CA ASN A 146 -11.97 3.38 2.26
C ASN A 146 -13.20 2.51 1.97
N GLU A 147 -14.09 2.40 2.95
CA GLU A 147 -15.25 1.49 2.96
C GLU A 147 -16.58 2.25 2.81
N GLY A 148 -16.56 3.56 2.50
CA GLY A 148 -17.77 4.36 2.28
C GLY A 148 -18.51 3.98 1.01
N THR A 149 -19.85 4.08 1.04
CA THR A 149 -20.76 3.75 -0.08
C THR A 149 -20.58 4.55 -1.36
N THR A 150 -19.92 5.70 -1.28
CA THR A 150 -19.48 6.51 -2.43
C THR A 150 -18.03 6.98 -2.28
N GLY A 151 -17.29 6.46 -1.30
CA GLY A 151 -15.90 6.81 -1.05
C GLY A 151 -14.94 6.09 -2.01
N THR A 152 -14.05 6.82 -2.68
CA THR A 152 -13.32 6.29 -3.86
C THR A 152 -11.81 6.12 -3.64
N GLY A 153 -11.13 7.07 -2.99
CA GLY A 153 -9.67 7.04 -2.79
C GLY A 153 -9.22 6.71 -1.36
N VAL A 154 -8.06 6.06 -1.19
CA VAL A 154 -7.53 5.72 0.16
C VAL A 154 -6.24 6.42 0.55
N LEU A 155 -5.27 6.56 -0.36
CA LEU A 155 -4.05 7.34 -0.10
C LEU A 155 -3.69 8.30 -1.25
N THR A 156 -3.53 9.59 -0.94
CA THR A 156 -2.85 10.55 -1.82
C THR A 156 -1.48 10.91 -1.22
N VAL A 157 -0.41 10.85 -2.01
CA VAL A 157 0.95 11.22 -1.60
C VAL A 157 1.47 12.34 -2.50
N SER A 158 1.49 13.56 -1.95
CA SER A 158 2.13 14.73 -2.57
C SER A 158 3.45 15.10 -1.90
N GLY A 159 3.67 14.65 -0.66
CA GLY A 159 4.95 14.74 0.03
C GLY A 159 6.04 13.90 -0.64
N GLU A 160 7.29 14.20 -0.28
CA GLU A 160 8.46 13.56 -0.88
C GLU A 160 9.19 12.63 0.08
N ARG A 161 9.92 11.65 -0.47
CA ARG A 161 10.81 10.77 0.30
C ARG A 161 10.10 10.02 1.43
N ASN A 162 8.82 9.73 1.26
CA ASN A 162 8.08 8.86 2.17
C ASN A 162 8.37 7.39 1.86
N ALA A 163 8.26 6.54 2.89
CA ALA A 163 8.42 5.09 2.77
C ALA A 163 7.15 4.36 3.23
N PHE A 164 6.82 3.28 2.53
CA PHE A 164 5.70 2.40 2.83
C PHE A 164 6.20 0.95 2.76
N ASP A 165 6.20 0.23 3.89
CA ASP A 165 6.67 -1.15 3.94
C ASP A 165 5.59 -2.10 4.48
N ASN A 166 5.21 -3.12 3.72
CA ASN A 166 4.12 -4.04 4.10
C ASN A 166 2.80 -3.32 4.41
N CYS A 167 2.42 -2.34 3.59
CA CYS A 167 1.12 -1.67 3.70
C CYS A 167 0.11 -2.31 2.73
N HIS A 168 -1.16 -2.36 3.13
CA HIS A 168 -2.25 -2.77 2.25
C HIS A 168 -3.20 -1.60 2.04
N LEU A 169 -3.35 -1.16 0.80
CA LEU A 169 -4.08 0.04 0.42
C LEU A 169 -5.26 -0.36 -0.45
N ILE A 170 -6.48 -0.05 0.00
CA ILE A 170 -7.72 -0.37 -0.73
C ILE A 170 -8.60 0.86 -0.83
N GLY A 171 -8.75 1.41 -2.04
CA GLY A 171 -9.72 2.45 -2.36
C GLY A 171 -11.02 1.85 -2.88
N GLY A 172 -12.16 2.45 -2.51
CA GLY A 172 -13.43 2.21 -3.17
C GLY A 172 -14.12 0.89 -2.87
N VAL A 173 -13.78 0.16 -1.79
CA VAL A 173 -14.40 -1.18 -1.57
C VAL A 173 -15.87 -1.11 -1.14
N GLY A 174 -16.29 0.04 -0.61
CA GLY A 174 -17.66 0.26 -0.15
C GLY A 174 -18.62 0.72 -1.24
N VAL A 175 -18.11 1.12 -2.41
CA VAL A 175 -18.94 1.87 -3.37
C VAL A 175 -20.07 1.02 -3.96
N SER A 176 -21.27 1.60 -4.05
CA SER A 176 -22.43 0.89 -4.64
C SER A 176 -22.29 0.63 -6.15
N SER A 177 -21.36 1.32 -6.79
CA SER A 177 -21.07 1.23 -8.22
C SER A 177 -19.61 1.60 -8.45
N ALA A 178 -18.91 0.82 -9.27
CA ALA A 178 -17.51 1.08 -9.58
C ALA A 178 -17.30 2.49 -10.17
N SER A 179 -16.12 3.06 -9.93
CA SER A 179 -15.72 4.38 -10.40
C SER A 179 -14.28 4.39 -10.89
N ILE A 180 -13.99 5.25 -11.88
CA ILE A 180 -12.59 5.52 -12.29
C ILE A 180 -11.78 6.23 -11.20
N ALA A 181 -12.46 6.78 -10.18
CA ALA A 181 -11.84 7.41 -9.02
C ALA A 181 -11.47 6.41 -7.92
N ASP A 182 -11.79 5.11 -8.08
CA ASP A 182 -11.51 4.05 -7.11
C ASP A 182 -10.01 3.71 -7.06
N LEU A 183 -9.24 4.58 -6.40
CA LEU A 183 -7.79 4.61 -6.40
C LEU A 183 -7.22 4.17 -5.04
N ASP A 184 -6.34 3.17 -5.10
CA ASP A 184 -5.58 2.70 -3.94
C ASP A 184 -4.44 3.68 -3.61
N LEU A 185 -3.91 4.38 -4.63
CA LEU A 185 -2.91 5.41 -4.47
C LEU A 185 -3.00 6.46 -5.58
N THR A 186 -3.06 7.73 -5.18
CA THR A 186 -2.73 8.88 -6.05
C THR A 186 -1.35 9.39 -5.66
N LEU A 187 -0.43 9.46 -6.62
CA LEU A 187 0.97 9.81 -6.38
C LEU A 187 1.39 11.00 -7.24
N THR A 188 1.62 12.13 -6.58
CA THR A 188 2.14 13.37 -7.19
C THR A 188 3.50 13.77 -6.65
N GLY A 189 3.87 13.25 -5.47
CA GLY A 189 5.16 13.52 -4.84
C GLY A 189 6.34 12.76 -5.46
N ASN A 190 7.55 13.17 -5.07
CA ASN A 190 8.81 12.65 -5.60
C ASN A 190 9.53 11.69 -4.64
N GLU A 191 10.29 10.76 -5.20
CA GLU A 191 11.25 9.90 -4.48
C GLU A 191 10.64 9.07 -3.35
N ASN A 192 9.35 8.75 -3.44
CA ASN A 192 8.67 7.88 -2.49
C ASN A 192 8.98 6.39 -2.80
N THR A 193 9.04 5.57 -1.75
CA THR A 193 9.34 4.15 -1.87
C THR A 193 8.24 3.28 -1.24
N PHE A 194 7.81 2.26 -1.98
CA PHE A 194 6.86 1.25 -1.55
C PHE A 194 7.53 -0.12 -1.62
N ARG A 195 7.51 -0.89 -0.53
CA ARG A 195 8.10 -2.24 -0.46
C ARG A 195 7.13 -3.25 0.11
N GLY A 196 6.94 -4.38 -0.56
CA GLY A 196 6.06 -5.45 -0.08
C GLY A 196 4.61 -4.98 0.15
N CYS A 197 4.18 -3.91 -0.51
CA CYS A 197 2.85 -3.35 -0.34
C CYS A 197 1.86 -4.05 -1.27
N THR A 198 0.60 -4.10 -0.85
CA THR A 198 -0.52 -4.58 -1.66
C THR A 198 -1.43 -3.41 -1.99
N PHE A 199 -1.82 -3.28 -3.26
CA PHE A 199 -2.76 -2.30 -3.76
C PHE A 199 -4.00 -3.01 -4.31
N GLY A 200 -5.17 -2.64 -3.81
CA GLY A 200 -6.46 -3.15 -4.26
C GLY A 200 -6.87 -4.46 -3.56
N THR A 201 -7.97 -5.04 -4.05
CA THR A 201 -8.59 -6.26 -3.51
C THR A 201 -9.21 -7.08 -4.64
N ASP A 202 -9.41 -8.38 -4.40
CA ASP A 202 -10.09 -9.32 -5.28
C ASP A 202 -11.52 -9.66 -4.80
N THR A 203 -12.06 -8.84 -3.90
CA THR A 203 -13.40 -9.01 -3.31
C THR A 203 -14.42 -7.96 -3.75
N PHE A 204 -13.98 -6.97 -4.54
CA PHE A 204 -14.81 -5.88 -5.04
C PHE A 204 -14.63 -5.75 -6.55
N ASP A 205 -15.74 -5.83 -7.26
CA ASP A 205 -15.75 -5.75 -8.70
C ASP A 205 -15.70 -4.30 -9.18
N LYS A 206 -14.65 -3.96 -9.92
CA LYS A 206 -14.46 -2.61 -10.47
C LYS A 206 -15.14 -2.40 -11.85
N GLU A 207 -15.89 -3.38 -12.35
CA GLU A 207 -16.68 -3.34 -13.60
C GLU A 207 -15.88 -2.89 -14.86
N ASP A 208 -16.56 -2.55 -15.96
CA ASP A 208 -15.95 -2.09 -17.23
C ASP A 208 -15.67 -0.58 -17.23
N LEU A 209 -14.64 -0.19 -16.48
CA LEU A 209 -14.20 1.19 -16.42
C LEU A 209 -12.71 1.30 -16.70
N ALA A 210 -12.31 2.34 -17.43
CA ALA A 210 -10.91 2.72 -17.67
C ALA A 210 -10.25 3.35 -16.42
N GLY A 211 -10.37 2.65 -15.28
CA GLY A 211 -9.78 2.95 -13.99
C GLY A 211 -8.50 2.16 -13.73
N ALA A 212 -7.84 2.49 -12.62
CA ALA A 212 -6.60 1.85 -12.19
C ALA A 212 -6.51 1.76 -10.67
N SER A 213 -5.53 1.00 -10.16
CA SER A 213 -5.19 0.99 -8.72
C SER A 213 -4.34 2.20 -8.34
N ILE A 214 -3.41 2.60 -9.20
CA ILE A 214 -2.58 3.79 -9.00
C ILE A 214 -2.87 4.85 -10.07
N LEU A 215 -3.03 6.09 -9.63
CA LEU A 215 -2.94 7.28 -10.49
C LEU A 215 -1.59 7.96 -10.28
N LEU A 216 -0.84 8.12 -11.37
CA LEU A 216 0.37 8.95 -11.42
C LEU A 216 0.00 10.29 -12.06
N ASP A 217 0.34 11.38 -11.38
CA ASP A 217 -0.04 12.73 -11.79
C ASP A 217 0.99 13.78 -11.32
N GLY A 218 0.89 15.01 -11.82
CA GLY A 218 1.57 16.19 -11.26
C GLY A 218 3.10 16.20 -11.40
N GLY A 219 3.67 15.34 -12.23
CA GLY A 219 5.10 15.32 -12.53
C GLY A 219 5.95 14.53 -11.55
N GLY A 220 5.34 13.60 -10.79
CA GLY A 220 6.04 12.74 -9.85
C GLY A 220 7.25 12.04 -10.45
N ALA A 221 8.39 12.11 -9.76
CA ALA A 221 9.69 11.63 -10.24
C ALA A 221 10.30 10.62 -9.28
N ARG A 222 10.99 9.61 -9.83
CA ARG A 222 11.89 8.72 -9.08
C ARG A 222 11.21 7.90 -7.98
N ASN A 223 9.91 7.66 -8.10
CA ASN A 223 9.18 6.78 -7.21
C ASN A 223 9.53 5.31 -7.49
N ARG A 224 9.52 4.48 -6.45
CA ARG A 224 10.00 3.09 -6.51
C ARG A 224 9.02 2.14 -5.82
N PHE A 225 8.71 1.04 -6.49
CA PHE A 225 7.88 -0.05 -5.99
C PHE A 225 8.70 -1.34 -6.05
N PHE A 226 8.84 -2.02 -4.91
CA PHE A 226 9.62 -3.24 -4.75
C PHE A 226 8.77 -4.34 -4.15
N ASP A 227 8.72 -5.51 -4.79
CA ASP A 227 8.03 -6.68 -4.24
C ASP A 227 6.53 -6.44 -3.93
N CYS A 228 5.89 -5.52 -4.66
CA CYS A 228 4.50 -5.13 -4.43
C CYS A 228 3.51 -5.99 -5.22
N GLU A 229 2.29 -6.10 -4.72
CA GLU A 229 1.17 -6.81 -5.34
C GLU A 229 0.07 -5.82 -5.73
N PHE A 230 -0.51 -6.02 -6.91
CA PHE A 230 -1.61 -5.23 -7.44
C PHE A 230 -2.76 -6.16 -7.79
N LEU A 231 -3.88 -5.99 -7.10
CA LEU A 231 -5.01 -6.90 -7.13
C LEU A 231 -6.26 -6.15 -7.58
N GLN A 232 -6.96 -6.72 -8.56
CA GLN A 232 -8.23 -6.20 -9.04
C GLN A 232 -9.19 -7.35 -9.30
N GLN A 233 -10.47 -7.18 -8.99
CA GLN A 233 -11.54 -8.04 -9.50
C GLN A 233 -12.31 -7.29 -10.59
N ARG A 234 -12.63 -8.00 -11.67
CA ARG A 234 -13.38 -7.50 -12.83
C ARG A 234 -14.37 -8.55 -13.30
N SER A 235 -15.65 -8.19 -13.46
CA SER A 235 -16.67 -9.04 -14.10
C SER A 235 -17.10 -8.59 -15.49
N ALA A 236 -16.62 -7.43 -15.93
CA ALA A 236 -16.80 -6.92 -17.27
C ALA A 236 -15.62 -6.04 -17.67
N GLY A 237 -15.44 -5.87 -18.98
CA GLY A 237 -14.55 -4.86 -19.54
C GLY A 237 -13.23 -5.34 -20.10
N THR A 238 -12.60 -4.42 -20.83
CA THR A 238 -11.28 -4.61 -21.45
C THR A 238 -10.44 -3.34 -21.42
N THR A 239 -10.83 -2.34 -20.63
CA THR A 239 -10.28 -0.98 -20.70
C THR A 239 -9.47 -0.58 -19.48
N ALA A 240 -9.46 -1.40 -18.42
CA ALA A 240 -8.79 -1.07 -17.17
C ALA A 240 -7.27 -1.28 -17.25
N GLY A 241 -6.57 -0.71 -16.27
CA GLY A 241 -5.16 -0.97 -16.01
C GLY A 241 -4.86 -1.09 -14.52
N ALA A 242 -3.61 -1.38 -14.17
CA ALA A 242 -3.16 -1.30 -12.78
C ALA A 242 -2.63 0.11 -12.44
N ILE A 243 -2.07 0.80 -13.43
CA ILE A 243 -1.47 2.13 -13.33
C ILE A 243 -2.08 3.02 -14.40
N LYS A 244 -2.48 4.24 -14.04
CA LYS A 244 -2.97 5.27 -14.95
C LYS A 244 -2.06 6.48 -14.93
N LEU A 245 -1.63 6.91 -16.11
CA LEU A 245 -0.97 8.20 -16.33
C LEU A 245 -2.06 9.25 -16.60
N ALA A 246 -2.21 10.22 -15.70
CA ALA A 246 -3.28 11.20 -15.78
C ALA A 246 -3.26 11.99 -17.10
N ASP A 247 -2.11 12.58 -17.43
CA ASP A 247 -1.90 13.42 -18.61
C ASP A 247 -0.44 13.40 -19.08
N GLY A 248 -0.11 14.27 -20.04
CA GLY A 248 1.24 14.39 -20.60
C GLY A 248 2.31 14.84 -19.60
N SER A 249 1.92 15.33 -18.43
CA SER A 249 2.78 15.76 -17.33
C SER A 249 2.75 14.82 -16.13
N ALA A 250 2.09 13.65 -16.23
CA ALA A 250 1.91 12.72 -15.13
C ALA A 250 3.21 12.34 -14.40
N ILE A 251 4.31 12.22 -15.14
CA ILE A 251 5.65 11.94 -14.60
C ILE A 251 6.71 12.78 -15.32
N THR A 252 7.88 12.96 -14.70
CA THR A 252 9.00 13.72 -15.29
C THR A 252 10.32 12.95 -15.32
N ARG A 253 10.39 11.79 -14.67
CA ARG A 253 11.56 10.89 -14.62
C ARG A 253 11.08 9.44 -14.53
N ASP A 254 11.99 8.54 -14.21
CA ASP A 254 11.70 7.12 -14.09
C ASP A 254 10.82 6.80 -12.88
N ILE A 255 9.81 5.98 -13.09
CA ILE A 255 9.09 5.24 -12.06
C ILE A 255 9.47 3.77 -12.23
N ILE A 256 9.96 3.14 -11.16
CA ILE A 256 10.45 1.76 -11.24
C ILE A 256 9.55 0.84 -10.44
N PHE A 257 9.08 -0.21 -11.10
CA PHE A 257 8.47 -1.38 -10.50
C PHE A 257 9.46 -2.54 -10.61
N ASN A 258 9.84 -3.13 -9.48
CA ASN A 258 10.80 -4.21 -9.44
C ASN A 258 10.25 -5.38 -8.61
N ASN A 259 10.18 -6.55 -9.25
CA ASN A 259 9.61 -7.77 -8.70
C ASN A 259 8.15 -7.62 -8.23
N CYS A 260 7.36 -6.81 -8.95
CA CYS A 260 5.95 -6.62 -8.65
C CYS A 260 5.06 -7.63 -9.38
N HIS A 261 3.92 -7.97 -8.78
CA HIS A 261 2.90 -8.83 -9.38
C HIS A 261 1.63 -8.05 -9.68
N PHE A 262 1.18 -8.05 -10.93
CA PHE A 262 -0.05 -7.42 -11.37
C PHE A 262 -1.06 -8.49 -11.74
N SER A 263 -2.21 -8.52 -11.09
CA SER A 263 -3.21 -9.55 -11.31
C SER A 263 -4.63 -9.01 -11.35
N VAL A 264 -5.40 -9.54 -12.30
CA VAL A 264 -6.84 -9.37 -12.36
C VAL A 264 -7.52 -10.72 -12.13
N TRP A 265 -8.38 -10.78 -11.11
CA TRP A 265 -9.38 -11.83 -10.97
C TRP A 265 -10.51 -11.58 -11.96
N ARG A 266 -10.52 -12.36 -13.04
CA ARG A 266 -11.50 -12.26 -14.13
C ARG A 266 -12.70 -13.13 -13.81
N VAL A 267 -13.72 -12.52 -13.18
CA VAL A 267 -14.98 -13.19 -12.87
C VAL A 267 -15.59 -13.68 -14.18
N ASN A 268 -16.12 -14.91 -14.18
CA ASN A 268 -16.71 -15.54 -15.37
C ASN A 268 -15.79 -15.63 -16.60
N ALA A 269 -14.47 -15.64 -16.40
CA ALA A 269 -13.47 -15.77 -17.46
C ALA A 269 -13.61 -14.72 -18.57
N ILE A 270 -13.93 -13.48 -18.19
CA ILE A 270 -13.96 -12.34 -19.11
C ILE A 270 -12.63 -12.17 -19.88
N PRO A 271 -12.62 -11.43 -21.01
CA PRO A 271 -11.39 -11.11 -21.70
C PRO A 271 -10.37 -10.43 -20.78
N ALA A 272 -9.10 -10.48 -21.18
CA ALA A 272 -8.06 -9.77 -20.44
C ALA A 272 -8.22 -8.24 -20.60
N GLU A 273 -7.82 -7.50 -19.57
CA GLU A 273 -7.81 -6.05 -19.55
C GLU A 273 -6.77 -5.46 -20.50
N ALA A 274 -6.92 -4.19 -20.87
CA ALA A 274 -6.08 -3.51 -21.85
C ALA A 274 -4.58 -3.70 -21.57
N SER A 275 -4.06 -3.05 -20.53
CA SER A 275 -2.63 -3.11 -20.23
C SER A 275 -2.36 -2.75 -18.79
N VAL A 276 -1.18 -3.14 -18.28
CA VAL A 276 -0.77 -2.76 -16.92
C VAL A 276 -0.73 -1.23 -16.75
N VAL A 277 -0.21 -0.51 -17.75
CA VAL A 277 -0.22 0.96 -17.80
C VAL A 277 -1.24 1.45 -18.84
N ILE A 278 -2.15 2.32 -18.43
CA ILE A 278 -3.14 3.00 -19.28
C ILE A 278 -3.03 4.53 -19.11
N GLY A 279 -3.83 5.27 -19.88
CA GLY A 279 -3.92 6.73 -19.79
C GLY A 279 -3.22 7.45 -20.93
N SER A 280 -2.66 8.62 -20.63
CA SER A 280 -2.09 9.54 -21.63
C SER A 280 -0.59 9.31 -21.85
N THR A 281 -0.12 9.52 -23.08
CA THR A 281 1.31 9.54 -23.42
C THR A 281 1.98 10.67 -22.66
N VAL A 282 3.14 10.39 -22.04
CA VAL A 282 3.85 11.39 -21.25
C VAL A 282 4.83 12.16 -22.13
N THR A 283 5.05 13.42 -21.79
CA THR A 283 6.01 14.28 -22.51
C THR A 283 7.43 14.06 -21.98
N ASN A 284 7.55 13.45 -20.80
CA ASN A 284 8.80 13.20 -20.11
C ASN A 284 8.64 12.02 -19.14
N GLY A 285 9.76 11.40 -18.74
CA GLY A 285 9.77 10.28 -17.82
C GLY A 285 9.47 8.93 -18.48
N VAL A 286 9.63 7.86 -17.69
CA VAL A 286 9.44 6.48 -18.15
C VAL A 286 8.92 5.61 -17.01
N VAL A 287 8.13 4.59 -17.33
CA VAL A 287 7.75 3.52 -16.41
C VAL A 287 8.58 2.28 -16.74
N LEU A 288 9.35 1.80 -15.77
CA LEU A 288 10.27 0.68 -15.92
C LEU A 288 9.80 -0.51 -15.10
N PHE A 289 9.62 -1.65 -15.75
CA PHE A 289 9.28 -2.93 -15.15
C PHE A 289 10.47 -3.89 -15.17
N ARG A 290 10.92 -4.29 -13.98
CA ARG A 290 12.04 -5.23 -13.80
C ARG A 290 11.54 -6.45 -13.02
N LYS A 291 11.66 -7.64 -13.61
CA LYS A 291 11.23 -8.90 -12.97
C LYS A 291 9.75 -8.90 -12.53
N CYS A 292 8.92 -8.09 -13.17
CA CYS A 292 7.50 -8.03 -12.86
C CYS A 292 6.75 -9.12 -13.62
N THR A 293 5.59 -9.51 -13.09
CA THR A 293 4.68 -10.46 -13.75
C THR A 293 3.30 -9.82 -13.90
N ARG A 294 2.59 -10.16 -14.98
CA ARG A 294 1.22 -9.70 -15.24
C ARG A 294 0.31 -10.88 -15.55
N HIS A 295 -0.86 -10.91 -14.92
CA HIS A 295 -1.91 -11.88 -15.14
C HIS A 295 -3.25 -11.14 -15.35
N GLY A 296 -3.98 -11.48 -16.41
CA GLY A 296 -5.26 -10.84 -16.73
C GLY A 296 -5.16 -9.52 -17.49
N PHE A 297 -3.97 -9.13 -17.99
CA PHE A 297 -3.75 -7.97 -18.88
C PHE A 297 -3.24 -8.44 -20.25
N THR A 298 -3.56 -7.72 -21.34
CA THR A 298 -3.07 -8.04 -22.70
C THR A 298 -1.69 -7.47 -23.00
N ASP A 299 -1.35 -6.28 -22.47
CA ASP A 299 -0.01 -5.67 -22.61
C ASP A 299 0.57 -5.07 -21.31
N TRP A 300 1.82 -4.62 -21.34
CA TRP A 300 2.44 -3.76 -20.32
C TRP A 300 2.02 -2.30 -20.48
N GLY A 301 1.80 -1.82 -21.71
CA GLY A 301 1.28 -0.47 -22.00
C GLY A 301 0.47 -0.47 -23.29
N THR A 302 -0.49 0.46 -23.44
CA THR A 302 -1.22 0.59 -24.71
C THR A 302 -0.31 1.16 -25.80
N VAL A 303 -0.63 0.90 -27.09
CA VAL A 303 0.20 1.25 -28.25
C VAL A 303 0.55 2.75 -28.35
N ALA A 304 -0.21 3.64 -27.69
CA ALA A 304 0.11 5.07 -27.61
C ALA A 304 1.14 5.42 -26.51
N LEU A 305 1.37 4.52 -25.55
CA LEU A 305 2.27 4.68 -24.40
C LEU A 305 3.61 3.94 -24.58
N THR A 306 3.80 3.20 -25.67
CA THR A 306 4.94 2.28 -25.84
C THR A 306 6.30 2.97 -25.89
N ALA A 307 6.37 4.29 -26.07
CA ALA A 307 7.63 5.04 -25.98
C ALA A 307 8.12 5.24 -24.53
N ASP A 308 7.22 5.08 -23.56
CA ASP A 308 7.46 5.47 -22.16
C ASP A 308 7.37 4.28 -21.20
N VAL A 309 7.02 3.09 -21.69
CA VAL A 309 6.89 1.86 -20.89
C VAL A 309 7.90 0.81 -21.33
N TYR A 310 8.83 0.47 -20.45
CA TYR A 310 9.88 -0.50 -20.72
C TYR A 310 9.77 -1.69 -19.77
N SER A 311 9.76 -2.90 -20.33
CA SER A 311 9.76 -4.15 -19.56
C SER A 311 10.91 -5.03 -20.03
N ALA A 312 11.68 -5.57 -19.09
CA ALA A 312 12.68 -6.60 -19.38
C ALA A 312 12.08 -8.02 -19.42
N SER A 313 10.76 -8.13 -19.54
CA SER A 313 10.09 -9.43 -19.63
C SER A 313 10.39 -10.07 -20.99
N PRO A 314 10.66 -11.39 -21.04
CA PRO A 314 10.77 -12.08 -22.31
C PRO A 314 9.48 -11.90 -23.12
N THR A 315 9.61 -11.76 -24.45
CA THR A 315 8.47 -11.75 -25.37
C THR A 315 7.60 -12.97 -25.10
N MET A 316 6.27 -12.78 -25.04
CA MET A 316 5.33 -13.87 -24.75
C MET A 316 5.60 -15.05 -25.70
N HIS A 317 5.77 -16.28 -25.20
CA HIS A 317 5.63 -17.42 -26.11
C HIS A 317 4.16 -17.64 -26.45
N GLU A 318 3.91 -18.34 -27.54
CA GLU A 318 2.58 -18.70 -27.98
C GLU A 318 2.04 -19.87 -27.12
N SER A 319 0.74 -19.79 -26.80
CA SER A 319 -0.20 -20.82 -26.33
C SER A 319 0.22 -21.76 -25.17
N GLY A 320 -0.46 -21.58 -24.02
CA GLY A 320 -0.63 -22.64 -22.99
C GLY A 320 0.00 -22.38 -21.61
N GLY A 321 0.93 -21.43 -21.49
CA GLY A 321 1.59 -21.06 -20.24
C GLY A 321 3.09 -20.84 -20.44
N LEU A 322 3.60 -19.72 -19.92
CA LEU A 322 4.91 -19.18 -20.31
C LEU A 322 5.89 -19.17 -19.14
N ALA A 323 6.93 -19.99 -19.26
CA ALA A 323 8.13 -19.80 -18.46
C ALA A 323 8.95 -18.64 -19.03
N VAL A 324 9.49 -17.85 -18.11
CA VAL A 324 10.65 -16.99 -18.35
C VAL A 324 11.78 -17.89 -18.87
N PRO A 325 12.32 -17.70 -20.09
CA PRO A 325 13.57 -18.36 -20.46
C PRO A 325 14.61 -17.97 -19.41
N ALA A 326 15.11 -18.97 -18.68
CA ALA A 326 16.29 -18.82 -17.87
C ALA A 326 17.38 -18.19 -18.75
N ASN A 327 18.02 -17.15 -18.21
CA ASN A 327 19.20 -16.52 -18.78
C ASN A 327 20.17 -17.60 -19.32
N PRO A 328 20.40 -17.74 -20.63
CA PRO A 328 21.51 -18.53 -21.12
C PRO A 328 22.77 -17.66 -20.97
N SER A 329 23.72 -18.17 -20.19
CA SER A 329 25.02 -17.59 -19.78
C SER A 329 25.00 -16.47 -18.74
#